data_AF-A0A328SE09-F1
#
_entry.id   AF-A0A328SE09-F1
#
_cell.length_a   1.000
_cell.length_b   1.000
_cell.length_c   1.000
_cell.angle_alpha   90.00
_cell.angle_beta   90.00
_cell.angle_gamma   90.00
#
_symmetry.space_group_name_H-M   'P 1'
#
loop_
_entity.id
_entity.type
_entity.pdbx_description
1 polymer ?
#
loop_
_entity_poly.entity_id
_entity_poly.type
_entity_poly.pdbx_seq_one_letter_code
_entity_poly.pdbx_strand_id
1 'polypeptide(L)'
;MATLLVLLVGIASASDVSGDTATYAGDAMEAAHDTQMLSQTESPTGEVNKNNEITDKNQDKIENDTCKRRINKKNTGETNVKGDSINASSWVQLDSIISNAEGDTTIILNNTETYNYEGTISLYGKNIVITIDGQGHTINGQQHQVFNVNSGANLVLKNIIITNASASTGGAIYNERGNLTIINSTLSNCTTTGTW
;
A
#
# COMPACT_ATOMS: atom_id res chain seq x y z
N MET A 1 -21.86 41.84 5.03
CA MET A 1 -22.44 40.48 4.92
C MET A 1 -23.28 40.43 3.65
N ALA A 2 -22.75 39.83 2.59
CA ALA A 2 -23.49 39.41 1.40
C ALA A 2 -22.72 38.21 0.83
N THR A 3 -23.43 37.18 0.36
CA THR A 3 -22.89 35.84 0.12
C THR A 3 -23.27 35.35 -1.29
N LEU A 4 -22.57 34.32 -1.78
CA LEU A 4 -22.97 33.48 -2.93
C LEU A 4 -22.88 34.17 -4.32
N LEU A 5 -22.69 33.48 -5.44
CA LEU A 5 -22.79 32.03 -5.74
C LEU A 5 -21.67 31.62 -6.73
N VAL A 6 -21.10 30.42 -6.60
CA VAL A 6 -20.27 29.82 -7.68
C VAL A 6 -21.16 28.97 -8.56
N LEU A 7 -21.08 29.14 -9.89
CA LEU A 7 -21.78 28.31 -10.85
C LEU A 7 -20.79 27.42 -11.61
N LEU A 8 -20.95 26.10 -11.47
CA LEU A 8 -20.11 25.08 -12.11
C LEU A 8 -20.98 24.26 -13.08
N VAL A 9 -20.85 24.49 -14.40
CA VAL A 9 -21.44 23.60 -15.42
C VAL A 9 -20.54 23.55 -16.65
N GLY A 10 -20.23 22.35 -17.13
CA GLY A 10 -19.42 22.14 -18.33
C GLY A 10 -19.10 20.67 -18.61
N ILE A 11 -20.08 19.77 -18.47
CA ILE A 11 -19.92 18.39 -18.93
C ILE A 11 -19.99 18.36 -20.46
N ALA A 12 -18.95 17.82 -21.11
CA ALA A 12 -18.98 17.51 -22.53
C ALA A 12 -19.52 16.09 -22.71
N SER A 13 -20.64 15.94 -23.41
CA SER A 13 -21.30 14.65 -23.62
C SER A 13 -20.54 13.76 -24.61
N ALA A 14 -20.50 12.47 -24.34
CA ALA A 14 -20.15 11.47 -25.37
C ALA A 14 -21.25 11.39 -26.43
N SER A 15 -20.85 11.22 -27.70
CA SER A 15 -21.75 10.93 -28.82
C SER A 15 -21.51 9.50 -29.30
N ASP A 16 -22.48 8.61 -29.09
CA ASP A 16 -22.38 7.21 -29.47
C ASP A 16 -22.84 6.91 -30.90
N VAL A 17 -22.06 6.05 -31.56
CA VAL A 17 -22.43 4.97 -32.50
C VAL A 17 -23.20 5.29 -33.81
N SER A 18 -22.57 4.91 -34.93
CA SER A 18 -23.16 4.25 -36.12
C SER A 18 -22.03 3.85 -37.10
N GLY A 19 -21.96 2.66 -37.73
CA GLY A 19 -22.75 1.43 -37.63
C GLY A 19 -22.34 0.44 -38.73
N ASP A 20 -22.24 -0.87 -38.41
CA ASP A 20 -22.21 -2.09 -39.27
C ASP A 20 -21.21 -2.15 -40.47
N THR A 21 -20.71 -3.28 -41.00
CA THR A 21 -21.02 -4.74 -40.96
C THR A 21 -19.67 -5.49 -41.28
N ALA A 22 -19.46 -6.82 -41.28
CA ALA A 22 -20.31 -8.01 -41.15
C ALA A 22 -19.53 -9.26 -40.65
N THR A 23 -20.29 -10.20 -40.08
CA THR A 23 -20.22 -11.69 -40.20
C THR A 23 -18.89 -12.42 -40.37
N TYR A 24 -18.53 -13.21 -39.35
CA TYR A 24 -18.15 -14.63 -39.53
C TYR A 24 -18.90 -15.49 -38.50
N ALA A 25 -19.48 -16.60 -38.95
CA ALA A 25 -20.16 -17.59 -38.11
C ALA A 25 -19.15 -18.64 -37.60
N GLY A 26 -19.38 -19.19 -36.40
CA GLY A 26 -18.47 -20.16 -35.79
C GLY A 26 -18.92 -20.66 -34.42
N ASP A 27 -19.97 -21.50 -34.44
CA ASP A 27 -20.35 -22.52 -33.46
C ASP A 27 -20.64 -22.17 -31.99
N ALA A 28 -21.70 -22.82 -31.49
CA ALA A 28 -22.16 -22.71 -30.11
C ALA A 28 -21.47 -23.72 -29.20
N MET A 29 -21.28 -23.35 -27.93
CA MET A 29 -21.49 -24.30 -26.85
C MET A 29 -21.97 -23.60 -25.59
N GLU A 30 -23.12 -24.05 -25.10
CA GLU A 30 -23.82 -23.54 -23.93
C GLU A 30 -23.37 -24.31 -22.68
N ALA A 31 -23.10 -23.62 -21.58
CA ALA A 31 -22.85 -24.22 -20.27
C ALA A 31 -23.37 -23.29 -19.17
N ALA A 32 -24.55 -23.62 -18.64
CA ALA A 32 -25.12 -22.94 -17.48
C ALA A 32 -24.33 -23.27 -16.20
N HIS A 33 -24.15 -22.27 -15.33
CA HIS A 33 -23.71 -22.49 -13.95
C HIS A 33 -24.86 -22.18 -12.98
N ASP A 34 -25.56 -23.24 -12.61
CA ASP A 34 -26.55 -23.25 -11.54
C ASP A 34 -25.89 -22.82 -10.22
N THR A 35 -26.46 -21.83 -9.53
CA THR A 35 -26.02 -21.41 -8.19
C THR A 35 -27.03 -21.91 -7.17
N GLN A 36 -26.74 -23.04 -6.53
CA GLN A 36 -27.60 -23.57 -5.46
C GLN A 36 -27.36 -22.80 -4.15
N MET A 37 -28.43 -22.17 -3.66
CA MET A 37 -28.57 -21.73 -2.26
C MET A 37 -29.18 -22.86 -1.40
N LEU A 38 -28.98 -22.76 -0.06
CA LEU A 38 -29.50 -23.56 1.07
C LEU A 38 -28.36 -24.28 1.84
N SER A 39 -28.37 -24.42 3.17
CA SER A 39 -29.32 -23.94 4.20
C SER A 39 -28.58 -23.63 5.51
N GLN A 40 -29.14 -22.74 6.34
CA GLN A 40 -28.85 -22.71 7.78
C GLN A 40 -29.61 -23.84 8.49
N THR A 41 -29.08 -24.31 9.63
CA THR A 41 -29.79 -25.18 10.58
C THR A 41 -29.42 -24.77 12.01
N GLU A 42 -30.45 -24.58 12.86
CA GLU A 42 -30.32 -24.10 14.23
C GLU A 42 -30.03 -25.22 15.27
N SER A 43 -29.70 -24.79 16.49
CA SER A 43 -29.33 -25.60 17.67
C SER A 43 -30.42 -26.55 18.20
N PRO A 44 -30.06 -27.42 19.16
CA PRO A 44 -30.78 -27.40 20.45
C PRO A 44 -29.93 -27.57 21.74
N THR A 45 -30.09 -26.60 22.64
CA THR A 45 -30.30 -26.69 24.11
C THR A 45 -29.64 -27.76 25.01
N GLY A 46 -29.08 -27.33 26.17
CA GLY A 46 -29.01 -28.16 27.40
C GLY A 46 -27.91 -27.82 28.43
N GLU A 47 -28.27 -27.06 29.49
CA GLU A 47 -27.96 -27.22 30.95
C GLU A 47 -26.72 -28.05 31.46
N VAL A 48 -26.07 -27.79 32.62
CA VAL A 48 -26.28 -26.86 33.75
C VAL A 48 -24.98 -26.63 34.57
N ASN A 49 -24.76 -25.36 34.98
CA ASN A 49 -24.19 -24.82 36.24
C ASN A 49 -23.22 -25.64 37.14
N LYS A 50 -22.07 -25.04 37.53
CA LYS A 50 -21.64 -24.94 38.96
C LYS A 50 -20.53 -23.92 39.23
N ASN A 51 -20.79 -23.07 40.23
CA ASN A 51 -19.94 -21.99 40.71
C ASN A 51 -18.64 -22.48 41.39
N ASN A 52 -17.60 -21.65 41.36
CA ASN A 52 -16.74 -21.42 42.53
C ASN A 52 -16.05 -20.05 42.41
N GLU A 53 -16.49 -19.12 43.25
CA GLU A 53 -15.90 -17.79 43.45
C GLU A 53 -15.00 -17.82 44.71
N ILE A 54 -14.57 -16.65 45.23
CA ILE A 54 -13.78 -16.44 46.47
C ILE A 54 -12.25 -16.60 46.22
N THR A 55 -11.34 -15.63 46.51
CA THR A 55 -11.43 -14.43 47.38
C THR A 55 -10.66 -13.22 46.82
N ASP A 56 -11.14 -12.03 47.15
CA ASP A 56 -10.49 -10.72 47.02
C ASP A 56 -9.60 -10.38 48.25
N LYS A 57 -8.54 -9.56 48.09
CA LYS A 57 -8.07 -8.51 49.04
C LYS A 57 -6.72 -7.81 48.74
N ASN A 58 -6.73 -6.49 48.99
CA ASN A 58 -5.63 -5.60 49.45
C ASN A 58 -4.70 -4.88 48.43
N GLN A 59 -5.24 -3.81 47.86
CA GLN A 59 -4.78 -2.39 47.91
C GLN A 59 -3.29 -1.94 48.00
N ASP A 60 -3.08 -0.81 47.30
CA ASP A 60 -2.13 0.29 47.51
C ASP A 60 -0.61 0.11 47.23
N LYS A 61 -0.18 0.66 46.08
CA LYS A 61 0.52 1.97 46.07
C LYS A 61 0.65 2.60 44.68
N ILE A 62 0.62 3.94 44.65
CA ILE A 62 0.94 4.76 43.48
C ILE A 62 2.45 4.98 43.44
N GLU A 63 3.10 4.55 42.35
CA GLU A 63 4.43 5.05 41.98
C GLU A 63 4.38 5.55 40.52
N ASN A 64 4.51 6.87 40.38
CA ASN A 64 4.60 7.55 39.09
C ASN A 64 6.02 7.40 38.56
N ASP A 65 6.26 6.38 37.73
CA ASP A 65 7.57 6.21 37.09
C ASP A 65 7.46 6.10 35.56
N THR A 66 8.28 6.90 34.89
CA THR A 66 8.15 7.23 33.47
C THR A 66 8.45 5.99 32.63
N CYS A 67 7.47 5.46 31.89
CA CYS A 67 7.63 4.22 31.11
C CYS A 67 8.60 4.41 29.91
N LYS A 68 9.90 4.24 30.18
CA LYS A 68 10.94 4.09 29.17
C LYS A 68 10.74 2.74 28.48
N ARG A 69 10.03 2.74 27.35
CA ARG A 69 9.79 1.54 26.53
C ARG A 69 11.10 0.98 25.94
N ARG A 70 11.78 0.13 26.72
CA ARG A 70 12.88 -0.72 26.24
C ARG A 70 12.30 -1.73 25.24
N ILE A 71 12.66 -1.59 23.96
CA ILE A 71 12.30 -2.56 22.93
C ILE A 71 13.25 -3.75 23.03
N ASN A 72 12.79 -4.81 23.67
CA ASN A 72 13.38 -6.15 23.54
C ASN A 72 12.36 -7.06 22.84
N LYS A 73 12.63 -7.46 21.59
CA LYS A 73 12.07 -8.71 21.04
C LYS A 73 13.19 -9.48 20.37
N LYS A 74 13.43 -10.69 20.88
CA LYS A 74 14.51 -11.60 20.47
C LYS A 74 13.99 -12.51 19.35
N ASN A 75 14.87 -12.92 18.44
CA ASN A 75 14.57 -13.73 17.25
C ASN A 75 13.63 -14.92 17.55
N THR A 76 12.64 -15.11 16.68
CA THR A 76 11.82 -16.34 16.62
C THR A 76 11.40 -16.62 15.18
N GLY A 77 11.86 -17.75 14.64
CA GLY A 77 11.16 -18.61 13.69
C GLY A 77 10.88 -18.08 12.29
N GLU A 78 11.27 -18.88 11.29
CA GLU A 78 10.63 -18.87 9.98
C GLU A 78 9.11 -18.98 10.15
N THR A 79 8.36 -18.04 9.58
CA THR A 79 6.91 -18.11 9.54
C THR A 79 6.41 -17.77 8.14
N ASN A 80 5.83 -18.76 7.46
CA ASN A 80 5.06 -18.57 6.23
C ASN A 80 3.70 -17.93 6.55
N VAL A 81 3.72 -16.81 7.26
CA VAL A 81 2.60 -15.91 7.48
C VAL A 81 2.77 -14.77 6.51
N LYS A 82 1.70 -14.41 5.79
CA LYS A 82 1.66 -13.19 4.97
C LYS A 82 2.03 -12.02 5.87
N GLY A 83 3.26 -11.51 5.74
CA GLY A 83 3.89 -10.65 6.74
C GLY A 83 3.01 -9.47 7.12
N ASP A 84 2.89 -9.22 8.43
CA ASP A 84 2.17 -8.06 8.95
C ASP A 84 2.66 -6.80 8.25
N SER A 85 1.74 -6.08 7.62
CA SER A 85 2.11 -4.91 6.81
C SER A 85 2.53 -3.76 7.72
N ILE A 86 3.65 -3.12 7.38
CA ILE A 86 4.27 -2.09 8.22
C ILE A 86 3.80 -0.71 7.74
N ASN A 87 3.25 0.10 8.63
CA ASN A 87 2.85 1.46 8.31
C ASN A 87 4.06 2.41 8.30
N ALA A 88 4.18 3.23 7.25
CA ALA A 88 5.15 4.32 7.16
C ALA A 88 4.41 5.65 7.03
N SER A 89 4.38 6.49 8.07
CA SER A 89 3.67 7.78 8.08
C SER A 89 4.57 8.98 7.74
N SER A 90 5.83 8.77 7.37
CA SER A 90 6.74 9.81 6.88
C SER A 90 7.80 9.26 5.92
N TRP A 91 8.53 10.14 5.21
CA TRP A 91 9.64 9.74 4.34
C TRP A 91 10.73 8.98 5.10
N VAL A 92 11.18 9.54 6.24
CA VAL A 92 12.18 8.92 7.11
C VAL A 92 11.79 7.52 7.57
N GLN A 93 10.49 7.30 7.84
CA GLN A 93 10.01 5.95 8.20
C GLN A 93 10.02 5.01 6.99
N LEU A 94 9.58 5.47 5.81
CA LEU A 94 9.60 4.69 4.58
C LEU A 94 11.04 4.22 4.24
N ASP A 95 11.99 5.15 4.20
CA ASP A 95 13.40 4.87 3.91
C ASP A 95 14.04 3.95 4.97
N SER A 96 13.73 4.18 6.25
CA SER A 96 14.22 3.33 7.35
C SER A 96 13.68 1.90 7.27
N ILE A 97 12.40 1.70 6.97
CA ILE A 97 11.81 0.35 6.81
C ILE A 97 12.45 -0.37 5.62
N ILE A 98 12.64 0.32 4.50
CA ILE A 98 13.27 -0.25 3.29
C ILE A 98 14.73 -0.65 3.57
N SER A 99 15.51 0.24 4.20
CA SER A 99 16.91 0.01 4.54
C SER A 99 17.10 -1.19 5.48
N ASN A 100 16.25 -1.29 6.51
CA ASN A 100 16.33 -2.31 7.55
C ASN A 100 15.55 -3.61 7.23
N ALA A 101 14.95 -3.74 6.04
CA ALA A 101 14.24 -4.96 5.66
C ALA A 101 15.18 -6.18 5.57
N GLU A 102 14.85 -7.24 6.31
CA GLU A 102 15.58 -8.53 6.33
C GLU A 102 14.85 -9.64 5.54
N GLY A 103 13.59 -9.41 5.14
CA GLY A 103 12.73 -10.34 4.42
C GLY A 103 11.69 -9.60 3.56
N ASP A 104 10.84 -10.34 2.86
CA ASP A 104 9.75 -9.79 2.06
C ASP A 104 8.87 -8.86 2.92
N THR A 105 8.77 -7.60 2.51
CA THR A 105 8.20 -6.53 3.33
C THR A 105 7.10 -5.80 2.56
N THR A 106 5.90 -5.74 3.13
CA THR A 106 4.81 -4.88 2.62
C THR A 106 4.71 -3.64 3.50
N ILE A 107 4.84 -2.48 2.88
CA ILE A 107 4.77 -1.16 3.50
C ILE A 107 3.47 -0.49 3.07
N ILE A 108 2.70 0.03 4.03
CA ILE A 108 1.48 0.80 3.77
C ILE A 108 1.78 2.28 4.03
N LEU A 109 1.50 3.14 3.06
CA LEU A 109 1.54 4.59 3.26
C LEU A 109 0.27 5.03 3.99
N ASN A 110 0.43 5.76 5.09
CA ASN A 110 -0.64 6.22 5.98
C ASN A 110 -0.43 7.64 6.55
N ASN A 111 0.40 8.47 5.91
CA ASN A 111 0.53 9.89 6.26
C ASN A 111 -0.77 10.63 5.92
N THR A 112 -1.20 11.55 6.79
CA THR A 112 -2.34 12.45 6.51
C THR A 112 -2.04 13.49 5.43
N GLU A 113 -0.76 13.69 5.10
CA GLU A 113 -0.27 14.65 4.11
C GLU A 113 0.56 13.98 3.01
N THR A 114 1.18 14.79 2.15
CA THR A 114 2.10 14.35 1.08
C THR A 114 3.46 13.93 1.66
N TYR A 115 4.04 12.87 1.11
CA TYR A 115 5.44 12.49 1.37
C TYR A 115 6.35 13.38 0.53
N ASN A 116 6.85 14.46 1.13
CA ASN A 116 7.83 15.33 0.50
C ASN A 116 9.21 14.68 0.53
N TYR A 117 10.01 14.95 -0.51
CA TYR A 117 11.34 14.39 -0.70
C TYR A 117 12.33 14.84 0.39
N GLU A 118 12.99 13.86 1.03
CA GLU A 118 14.09 14.10 1.98
C GLU A 118 15.42 13.46 1.53
N GLY A 119 15.44 12.68 0.44
CA GLY A 119 16.63 12.01 -0.10
C GLY A 119 16.30 10.77 -0.91
N THR A 120 16.95 10.55 -2.07
CA THR A 120 16.65 9.41 -2.97
C THR A 120 16.76 8.07 -2.27
N ILE A 121 15.64 7.34 -2.18
CA ILE A 121 15.58 6.02 -1.58
C ILE A 121 16.25 5.02 -2.54
N SER A 122 17.41 4.50 -2.13
CA SER A 122 18.22 3.58 -2.93
C SER A 122 18.06 2.15 -2.44
N LEU A 123 17.45 1.30 -3.27
CA LEU A 123 17.31 -0.12 -3.00
C LEU A 123 18.49 -0.88 -3.58
N TYR A 124 19.11 -1.74 -2.77
CA TYR A 124 20.24 -2.58 -3.15
C TYR A 124 19.88 -4.07 -3.09
N GLY A 125 20.63 -4.88 -3.85
CA GLY A 125 20.36 -6.30 -3.99
C GLY A 125 20.31 -7.08 -2.68
N LYS A 126 19.09 -7.47 -2.32
CA LYS A 126 18.74 -8.50 -1.33
C LYS A 126 17.73 -9.41 -2.02
N ASN A 127 17.78 -10.73 -1.80
CA ASN A 127 16.82 -11.67 -2.39
C ASN A 127 15.47 -11.64 -1.64
N ILE A 128 14.86 -10.45 -1.60
CA ILE A 128 13.60 -10.12 -0.94
C ILE A 128 12.80 -9.18 -1.84
N VAL A 129 11.50 -9.09 -1.62
CA VAL A 129 10.58 -8.17 -2.31
C VAL A 129 10.13 -7.06 -1.35
N ILE A 130 10.36 -5.82 -1.75
CA ILE A 130 9.78 -4.64 -1.11
C ILE A 130 8.52 -4.25 -1.87
N THR A 131 7.37 -4.30 -1.22
CA THR A 131 6.09 -3.79 -1.75
C THR A 131 5.70 -2.53 -1.01
N ILE A 132 5.49 -1.43 -1.73
CA ILE A 132 4.94 -0.18 -1.20
C ILE A 132 3.52 -0.05 -1.73
N ASP A 133 2.52 -0.23 -0.86
CA ASP A 133 1.13 0.10 -1.17
C ASP A 133 0.85 1.54 -0.73
N GLY A 134 0.74 2.42 -1.72
CA GLY A 134 0.53 3.83 -1.53
C GLY A 134 -0.85 4.20 -1.00
N GLN A 135 -1.86 3.31 -1.05
CA GLN A 135 -3.25 3.63 -0.65
C GLN A 135 -3.82 4.93 -1.25
N GLY A 136 -3.33 5.37 -2.41
CA GLY A 136 -3.67 6.64 -3.08
C GLY A 136 -2.85 7.86 -2.65
N HIS A 137 -1.95 7.73 -1.67
CA HIS A 137 -1.11 8.83 -1.20
C HIS A 137 -0.11 9.29 -2.27
N THR A 138 0.33 10.54 -2.13
CA THR A 138 1.29 11.18 -3.03
C THR A 138 2.69 11.25 -2.41
N ILE A 139 3.68 10.83 -3.19
CA ILE A 139 5.09 11.20 -3.05
C ILE A 139 5.38 12.40 -3.97
N ASN A 140 5.89 13.49 -3.41
CA ASN A 140 6.36 14.66 -4.14
C ASN A 140 7.89 14.64 -4.18
N GLY A 141 8.46 14.42 -5.37
CA GLY A 141 9.91 14.32 -5.58
C GLY A 141 10.65 15.66 -5.47
N GLN A 142 9.94 16.80 -5.40
CA GLN A 142 10.51 18.15 -5.31
C GLN A 142 11.69 18.42 -6.29
N GLN A 143 11.53 18.02 -7.55
CA GLN A 143 12.56 18.10 -8.61
C GLN A 143 13.81 17.22 -8.38
N HIS A 144 13.69 16.15 -7.59
CA HIS A 144 14.71 15.12 -7.38
C HIS A 144 14.24 13.72 -7.80
N GLN A 145 15.18 12.77 -7.88
CA GLN A 145 14.89 11.35 -8.08
C GLN A 145 14.33 10.76 -6.78
N VAL A 146 13.20 10.06 -6.85
CA VAL A 146 12.54 9.46 -5.69
C VAL A 146 13.15 8.10 -5.35
N PHE A 147 13.29 7.21 -6.34
CA PHE A 147 13.79 5.85 -6.16
C PHE A 147 14.95 5.53 -7.11
N ASN A 148 15.98 4.88 -6.58
CA ASN A 148 16.98 4.15 -7.38
C ASN A 148 16.88 2.64 -7.06
N VAL A 149 16.53 1.83 -8.05
CA VAL A 149 16.38 0.38 -7.93
C VAL A 149 17.62 -0.29 -8.53
N ASN A 150 18.61 -0.60 -7.69
CA ASN A 150 19.89 -1.13 -8.14
C ASN A 150 19.82 -2.65 -8.43
N SER A 151 20.87 -3.16 -9.05
CA SER A 151 21.05 -4.56 -9.42
C SER A 151 20.65 -5.54 -8.31
N GLY A 152 19.72 -6.45 -8.63
CA GLY A 152 19.24 -7.50 -7.72
C GLY A 152 18.22 -7.05 -6.68
N ALA A 153 17.82 -5.77 -6.64
CA ALA A 153 16.69 -5.32 -5.81
C ALA A 153 15.34 -5.63 -6.50
N ASN A 154 14.29 -5.87 -5.71
CA ASN A 154 12.93 -6.09 -6.21
C ASN A 154 11.96 -5.10 -5.54
N LEU A 155 11.43 -4.16 -6.32
CA LEU A 155 10.48 -3.14 -5.88
C LEU A 155 9.13 -3.31 -6.56
N VAL A 156 8.05 -3.37 -5.77
CA VAL A 156 6.67 -3.27 -6.24
C VAL A 156 6.09 -1.97 -5.72
N LEU A 157 5.71 -1.06 -6.62
CA LEU A 157 4.95 0.14 -6.33
C LEU A 157 3.48 -0.12 -6.68
N LYS A 158 2.58 0.03 -5.71
CA LYS A 158 1.16 -0.25 -5.87
C LYS A 158 0.33 0.94 -5.37
N ASN A 159 -0.75 1.29 -6.08
CA ASN A 159 -1.72 2.30 -5.64
C ASN A 159 -1.07 3.63 -5.17
N ILE A 160 -0.03 4.12 -5.84
CA ILE A 160 0.74 5.31 -5.41
C ILE A 160 0.75 6.40 -6.48
N ILE A 161 0.79 7.66 -6.05
CA ILE A 161 1.06 8.80 -6.93
C ILE A 161 2.48 9.27 -6.67
N ILE A 162 3.31 9.36 -7.71
CA ILE A 162 4.62 10.01 -7.65
C ILE A 162 4.55 11.23 -8.56
N THR A 163 4.93 12.39 -8.05
CA THR A 163 4.82 13.65 -8.80
C THR A 163 6.01 14.58 -8.62
N ASN A 164 6.17 15.52 -9.56
CA ASN A 164 7.08 16.68 -9.44
C ASN A 164 8.51 16.24 -9.13
N ALA A 165 9.04 15.33 -9.94
CA ALA A 165 10.30 14.61 -9.70
C ALA A 165 11.23 14.76 -10.90
N SER A 166 12.52 14.98 -10.67
CA SER A 166 13.45 15.26 -11.78
C SER A 166 14.86 14.78 -11.51
N ALA A 167 15.54 14.30 -12.56
CA ALA A 167 16.90 13.78 -12.48
C ALA A 167 17.56 13.76 -13.87
N SER A 168 18.89 13.62 -13.93
CA SER A 168 19.58 13.42 -15.21
C SER A 168 19.13 12.13 -15.90
N THR A 169 18.93 11.04 -15.14
CA THR A 169 18.42 9.74 -15.61
C THR A 169 17.19 9.31 -14.81
N GLY A 170 16.25 8.60 -15.46
CA GLY A 170 15.04 8.04 -14.82
C GLY A 170 13.97 9.05 -14.37
N GLY A 171 14.31 10.32 -14.18
CA GLY A 171 13.40 11.36 -13.72
C GLY A 171 12.93 11.11 -12.28
N ALA A 172 11.81 10.40 -12.11
CA ALA A 172 11.33 9.98 -10.80
C ALA A 172 12.00 8.69 -10.29
N ILE A 173 12.24 7.73 -11.18
CA ILE A 173 12.72 6.39 -10.82
C ILE A 173 13.79 5.97 -11.82
N TYR A 174 14.96 5.62 -11.31
CA TYR A 174 15.99 4.95 -12.11
C TYR A 174 16.04 3.47 -11.72
N ASN A 175 15.90 2.57 -12.71
CA ASN A 175 16.04 1.13 -12.49
C ASN A 175 17.40 0.68 -13.04
N GLU A 176 18.42 0.71 -12.19
CA GLU A 176 19.77 0.28 -12.52
C GLU A 176 19.91 -1.25 -12.40
N ARG A 177 19.28 -1.97 -13.34
CA ARG A 177 19.35 -3.44 -13.49
C ARG A 177 18.69 -4.22 -12.33
N GLY A 178 17.82 -3.58 -11.55
CA GLY A 178 16.90 -4.24 -10.63
C GLY A 178 15.58 -4.65 -11.28
N ASN A 179 14.67 -5.17 -10.47
CA ASN A 179 13.30 -5.50 -10.86
C ASN A 179 12.33 -4.46 -10.30
N LEU A 180 11.56 -3.82 -11.18
CA LEU A 180 10.57 -2.80 -10.83
C LEU A 180 9.21 -3.16 -11.43
N THR A 181 8.21 -3.29 -10.57
CA THR A 181 6.80 -3.51 -10.94
C THR A 181 5.98 -2.33 -10.47
N ILE A 182 5.13 -1.77 -11.33
CA ILE A 182 4.26 -0.62 -11.02
C ILE A 182 2.81 -1.02 -11.32
N ILE A 183 1.92 -0.90 -10.32
CA ILE A 183 0.54 -1.39 -10.35
C ILE A 183 -0.39 -0.26 -9.93
N ASN A 184 -1.43 0.05 -10.72
CA ASN A 184 -2.48 1.02 -10.38
C ASN A 184 -1.94 2.36 -9.83
N SER A 185 -0.84 2.86 -10.41
CA SER A 185 -0.07 3.99 -9.88
C SER A 185 0.15 5.05 -10.95
N THR A 186 0.31 6.30 -10.53
CA THR A 186 0.43 7.46 -11.42
C THR A 186 1.80 8.11 -11.24
N LEU A 187 2.57 8.19 -12.32
CA LEU A 187 3.77 9.04 -12.39
C LEU A 187 3.40 10.29 -13.20
N SER A 188 3.55 11.49 -12.63
CA SER A 188 3.08 12.75 -13.22
C SER A 188 4.08 13.88 -13.01
N ASN A 189 4.24 14.78 -13.97
CA ASN A 189 5.22 15.88 -13.85
C ASN A 189 6.63 15.36 -13.47
N CYS A 190 7.04 14.23 -14.07
CA CYS A 190 8.33 13.61 -13.85
C CYS A 190 9.21 13.83 -15.08
N THR A 191 10.38 14.47 -14.93
CA THR A 191 11.20 14.94 -16.06
C THR A 191 12.63 14.44 -16.00
N THR A 192 13.21 14.08 -17.15
CA THR A 192 14.66 13.86 -17.28
C THR A 192 15.35 15.14 -17.77
N THR A 193 16.47 15.53 -17.15
CA THR A 193 17.32 16.65 -17.60
C THR A 193 18.54 16.22 -18.40
N GLY A 194 18.79 14.91 -18.51
CA GLY A 194 19.88 14.37 -19.33
C GLY A 194 19.64 14.60 -20.83
N THR A 195 20.70 14.98 -21.53
CA THR A 195 20.78 14.96 -22.99
C THR A 195 21.43 13.64 -23.42
N TRP A 196 20.81 12.97 -24.40
CA TRP A 196 21.26 11.70 -24.98
C TRP A 196 22.05 11.93 -26.28
#